data_AF-A0A3S3QQG8-F1
#
_entry.id   AF-A0A3S3QQG8-F1
#
_cell.length_a   1.000
_cell.length_b   1.000
_cell.length_c   1.000
_cell.angle_alpha   90.00
_cell.angle_beta   90.00
_cell.angle_gamma   90.00
#
_symmetry.space_group_name_H-M   'P 1'
#
loop_
_entity.id
_entity.type
_entity.pdbx_description
1 polymer ?
#
loop_
_entity_poly.entity_id
_entity_poly.type
_entity_poly.pdbx_seq_one_letter_code
_entity_poly.pdbx_strand_id
1 'polypeptide(L)'
;MRVNKIQTFFLTGPVLLLSIAISTTHVFAEESDVKPIKEFRSYLSANRPTKSIKFSSLQDIKTRKKELKFKSTSKMVLNLLPYLDSPSSVAKITENLKAQGIQPEVSTVEVFDFSDRVIVKQELKYKGNARACRERGDELSKLGISCYKKKSGANRPSADMQKKIQDMRRELNGLRKSPVVGYSIAELKAMNDEELLGAALNGGDFTDESYVMIPKVKWNDIKSLPMAKSENDFTLSQLDLRTTADRVRLDRFRRNPVPEIFELPPGGFHIPEMNIKKHAQETHYLVNGFTWSTQYNWSKKYGGCTGWGWAKVCAYVNPHAEIGYGLGVRIPLQLDLSVERTIGAHSHELKKFYPKINLFPVDGNEKMYLAAKMPQDKLFKGKELVAEASATVGLRYKLPFSKELNPRKNWGIDLTEYLSSKGNIKPPSPGNSLTLGKIESPDFSGGYFNYGVVGATFHALAKLNMNCKSLTITSRFPPFVGENNGIHTNNKFPAGASPLVFQDHSSYDAYNPVYKASLTVVPGLRVHTFMDVSVYELSKNFDVWINKISIESPDFQLGTHAGTIRGYSIQATGDQLKITPVN
;
A
#
# COMPACT_ATOMS: atom_id res chain seq x y z
N MET A 1 81.09 -9.20 -8.06
CA MET A 1 81.37 -10.25 -9.06
C MET A 1 80.04 -10.90 -9.45
N ARG A 2 79.50 -10.65 -10.66
CA ARG A 2 78.11 -10.99 -11.11
C ARG A 2 77.02 -10.25 -10.30
N VAL A 3 75.99 -9.56 -10.81
CA VAL A 3 75.39 -9.36 -12.16
C VAL A 3 74.63 -10.57 -12.74
N ASN A 4 73.29 -10.55 -12.56
CA ASN A 4 72.19 -11.12 -13.38
C ASN A 4 70.93 -11.32 -12.50
N LYS A 5 69.68 -11.24 -12.99
CA LYS A 5 69.15 -10.55 -14.19
C LYS A 5 67.64 -10.31 -14.07
N ILE A 6 67.20 -9.24 -14.73
CA ILE A 6 65.84 -8.86 -15.16
C ILE A 6 64.91 -10.06 -15.50
N GLN A 7 63.66 -10.05 -15.02
CA GLN A 7 62.47 -10.11 -15.93
C GLN A 7 61.13 -9.77 -15.25
N THR A 8 60.48 -8.72 -15.77
CA THR A 8 59.04 -8.46 -15.63
C THR A 8 58.31 -9.21 -16.74
N PHE A 9 57.15 -9.83 -16.46
CA PHE A 9 56.23 -10.29 -17.51
C PHE A 9 54.76 -10.06 -17.12
N PHE A 10 53.88 -10.15 -18.12
CA PHE A 10 52.52 -9.60 -18.13
C PHE A 10 51.43 -10.68 -18.05
N LEU A 11 50.17 -10.22 -17.90
CA LEU A 11 48.87 -10.83 -18.29
C LEU A 11 47.98 -11.55 -17.25
N THR A 12 46.68 -11.31 -17.44
CA THR A 12 45.48 -12.14 -17.13
C THR A 12 45.12 -12.50 -15.68
N GLY A 13 43.94 -12.01 -15.24
CA GLY A 13 43.01 -12.79 -14.39
C GLY A 13 42.20 -13.81 -15.23
N PRO A 14 41.09 -14.43 -14.75
CA PRO A 14 40.03 -13.80 -13.93
C PRO A 14 39.34 -14.76 -12.89
N VAL A 15 38.08 -14.43 -12.51
CA VAL A 15 37.00 -15.30 -11.95
C VAL A 15 36.74 -15.28 -10.42
N LEU A 16 35.45 -15.51 -10.11
CA LEU A 16 34.68 -15.44 -8.86
C LEU A 16 35.15 -16.35 -7.71
N LEU A 17 34.84 -15.92 -6.47
CA LEU A 17 33.92 -16.56 -5.49
C LEU A 17 33.90 -15.64 -4.24
N LEU A 18 32.85 -14.89 -3.88
CA LEU A 18 31.44 -15.24 -3.60
C LEU A 18 31.25 -16.29 -2.48
N SER A 19 31.42 -15.88 -1.22
CA SER A 19 30.91 -16.60 -0.02
C SER A 19 30.86 -15.70 1.23
N ILE A 20 29.73 -15.03 1.47
CA ILE A 20 29.23 -14.75 2.84
C ILE A 20 27.72 -15.01 2.79
N ALA A 21 27.26 -15.98 3.59
CA ALA A 21 25.85 -16.30 3.72
C ALA A 21 25.25 -15.55 4.91
N ILE A 22 24.30 -14.64 4.65
CA ILE A 22 23.37 -14.15 5.68
C ILE A 22 22.04 -14.85 5.41
N SER A 23 21.80 -15.94 6.14
CA SER A 23 20.59 -16.76 6.02
C SER A 23 19.45 -16.18 6.86
N THR A 24 18.91 -15.02 6.47
CA THR A 24 17.65 -14.53 7.04
C THR A 24 16.47 -14.95 6.17
N THR A 25 15.73 -15.96 6.64
CA THR A 25 14.51 -16.45 5.98
C THR A 25 13.34 -15.47 6.19
N HIS A 26 13.37 -14.34 5.48
CA HIS A 26 12.31 -13.34 5.55
C HIS A 26 11.08 -13.76 4.74
N VAL A 27 10.03 -14.20 5.44
CA VAL A 27 8.69 -14.38 4.86
C VAL A 27 8.01 -13.01 4.72
N PHE A 28 8.47 -12.25 3.72
CA PHE A 28 7.85 -10.98 3.34
C PHE A 28 6.42 -11.19 2.79
N ALA A 29 5.77 -10.11 2.33
CA ALA A 29 4.36 -10.14 1.94
C ALA A 29 4.04 -11.24 0.92
N GLU A 30 2.82 -11.79 1.01
CA GLU A 30 2.27 -12.76 0.06
C GLU A 30 2.53 -12.31 -1.38
N GLU A 31 3.03 -13.21 -2.23
CA GLU A 31 3.49 -12.84 -3.56
C GLU A 31 2.33 -12.39 -4.45
N SER A 32 2.11 -11.06 -4.50
CA SER A 32 1.28 -10.44 -5.51
C SER A 32 1.91 -10.65 -6.90
N ASP A 33 1.55 -11.76 -7.53
CA ASP A 33 1.89 -12.05 -8.93
C ASP A 33 1.04 -11.20 -9.91
N VAL A 34 0.32 -10.20 -9.38
CA VAL A 34 -0.55 -9.28 -10.10
C VAL A 34 0.30 -8.18 -10.76
N LYS A 35 0.89 -8.56 -11.89
CA LYS A 35 1.60 -7.72 -12.88
C LYS A 35 1.03 -6.28 -12.93
N PRO A 36 1.82 -5.20 -12.75
CA PRO A 36 1.29 -3.82 -12.71
C PRO A 36 0.46 -3.38 -13.95
N ILE A 37 0.76 -3.91 -15.14
CA ILE A 37 -0.05 -3.66 -16.36
C ILE A 37 -1.38 -4.44 -16.32
N LYS A 38 -1.44 -5.59 -15.64
CA LYS A 38 -2.70 -6.31 -15.36
C LYS A 38 -3.51 -5.54 -14.33
N GLU A 39 -2.89 -5.06 -13.24
CA GLU A 39 -3.55 -4.17 -12.27
C GLU A 39 -4.16 -2.95 -12.96
N PHE A 40 -3.41 -2.25 -13.81
CA PHE A 40 -3.89 -1.10 -14.57
C PHE A 40 -5.17 -1.43 -15.37
N ARG A 41 -5.15 -2.51 -16.14
CA ARG A 41 -6.28 -2.90 -16.99
C ARG A 41 -7.47 -3.38 -16.16
N SER A 42 -7.24 -4.16 -15.11
CA SER A 42 -8.28 -4.57 -14.14
C SER A 42 -8.89 -3.35 -13.45
N TYR A 43 -8.07 -2.40 -12.98
CA TYR A 43 -8.52 -1.19 -12.32
C TYR A 43 -9.35 -0.30 -13.26
N LEU A 44 -8.90 -0.07 -14.50
CA LEU A 44 -9.69 0.64 -15.52
C LEU A 44 -10.99 -0.08 -15.91
N SER A 45 -11.04 -1.42 -15.83
CA SER A 45 -12.25 -2.18 -16.12
C SER A 45 -13.27 -2.17 -14.97
N ALA A 46 -12.79 -2.05 -13.72
CA ALA A 46 -13.62 -2.04 -12.52
C ALA A 46 -14.07 -0.63 -12.09
N ASN A 47 -13.32 0.42 -12.44
CA ASN A 47 -13.55 1.79 -11.97
C ASN A 47 -13.75 2.75 -13.15
N ARG A 48 -14.71 3.66 -13.04
CA ARG A 48 -14.90 4.74 -14.01
C ARG A 48 -14.15 6.00 -13.55
N PRO A 49 -13.35 6.67 -14.42
CA PRO A 49 -12.65 7.89 -14.06
C PRO A 49 -13.62 9.07 -13.89
N THR A 50 -13.37 9.93 -12.92
CA THR A 50 -14.05 11.23 -12.72
C THR A 50 -13.72 12.23 -13.84
N LYS A 51 -12.53 12.11 -14.43
CA LYS A 51 -12.14 12.84 -15.64
C LYS A 51 -11.17 12.00 -16.48
N SER A 52 -11.35 11.99 -17.79
CA SER A 52 -10.34 11.49 -18.73
C SER A 52 -9.81 12.65 -19.57
N ILE A 53 -8.50 12.71 -19.79
CA ILE A 53 -7.84 13.73 -20.60
C ILE A 53 -6.90 13.04 -21.58
N LYS A 54 -7.13 13.25 -22.87
CA LYS A 54 -6.25 12.78 -23.94
C LYS A 54 -5.47 13.95 -24.54
N PHE A 55 -4.21 13.70 -24.84
CA PHE A 55 -3.32 14.62 -25.55
C PHE A 55 -2.67 13.92 -26.75
N SER A 56 -2.47 14.71 -27.80
CA SER A 56 -1.94 14.33 -29.11
C SER A 56 -0.45 14.70 -29.31
N SER A 57 0.06 15.66 -28.54
CA SER A 57 1.41 16.21 -28.70
C SER A 57 1.91 16.91 -27.43
N LEU A 58 3.20 17.23 -27.37
CA LEU A 58 3.76 18.02 -26.28
C LEU A 58 3.23 19.48 -26.27
N GLN A 59 2.93 20.04 -27.44
CA GLN A 59 2.34 21.39 -27.54
C GLN A 59 0.89 21.43 -27.01
N ASP A 60 0.11 20.38 -27.25
CA ASP A 60 -1.24 20.17 -26.68
C ASP A 60 -1.16 20.09 -25.13
N ILE A 61 -0.24 19.28 -24.61
CA ILE A 61 0.11 19.19 -23.16
C ILE A 61 0.48 20.57 -22.57
N LYS A 62 1.33 21.35 -23.25
CA LYS A 62 1.80 22.67 -22.80
C LYS A 62 0.71 23.74 -22.84
N THR A 63 -0.11 23.72 -23.89
CA THR A 63 -1.26 24.65 -24.05
C THR A 63 -2.29 24.39 -22.96
N ARG A 64 -2.62 23.12 -22.71
CA ARG A 64 -3.65 22.70 -21.75
C ARG A 64 -3.10 22.39 -20.36
N LYS A 65 -1.93 22.93 -20.01
CA LYS A 65 -1.27 22.74 -18.69
C LYS A 65 -2.11 23.07 -17.45
N LYS A 66 -3.20 23.83 -17.60
CA LYS A 66 -4.19 24.06 -16.53
C LYS A 66 -4.98 22.79 -16.17
N GLU A 67 -5.19 21.89 -17.13
CA GLU A 67 -5.91 20.63 -16.94
C GLU A 67 -5.08 19.53 -16.26
N LEU A 68 -3.75 19.67 -16.24
CA LEU A 68 -2.80 18.75 -15.60
C LEU A 68 -2.66 18.98 -14.08
N LYS A 69 -3.58 19.76 -13.49
CA LYS A 69 -3.60 20.15 -12.08
C LYS A 69 -4.72 19.43 -11.34
N PHE A 70 -4.36 18.39 -10.60
CA PHE A 70 -5.29 17.52 -9.87
C PHE A 70 -5.26 17.84 -8.38
N LYS A 71 -6.44 18.01 -7.76
CA LYS A 71 -6.53 18.19 -6.31
C LYS A 71 -6.54 16.84 -5.60
N SER A 72 -5.71 16.70 -4.58
CA SER A 72 -5.79 15.60 -3.62
C SER A 72 -6.96 15.78 -2.65
N THR A 73 -7.21 14.75 -1.85
CA THR A 73 -8.09 14.80 -0.67
C THR A 73 -7.72 15.92 0.31
N SER A 74 -6.43 16.27 0.41
CA SER A 74 -5.91 17.40 1.21
C SER A 74 -5.97 18.77 0.51
N LYS A 75 -6.66 18.89 -0.63
CA LYS A 75 -6.73 20.09 -1.50
C LYS A 75 -5.40 20.53 -2.16
N MET A 76 -4.28 19.86 -1.87
CA MET A 76 -3.01 20.11 -2.56
C MET A 76 -3.09 19.77 -4.05
N VAL A 77 -2.33 20.51 -4.87
CA VAL A 77 -2.40 20.40 -6.34
C VAL A 77 -1.21 19.60 -6.86
N LEU A 78 -1.45 18.37 -7.31
CA LEU A 78 -0.54 17.59 -8.13
C LEU A 78 -0.50 18.20 -9.54
N ASN A 79 0.69 18.51 -10.04
CA ASN A 79 0.94 19.06 -11.37
C ASN A 79 1.76 18.07 -12.20
N LEU A 80 1.16 17.48 -13.23
CA LEU A 80 1.82 16.46 -14.07
C LEU A 80 2.70 17.03 -15.19
N LEU A 81 2.71 18.35 -15.41
CA LEU A 81 3.49 18.94 -16.51
C LEU A 81 4.98 18.56 -16.48
N PRO A 82 5.72 18.59 -15.34
CA PRO A 82 7.15 18.24 -15.33
C PRO A 82 7.43 16.79 -15.71
N TYR A 83 6.52 15.86 -15.39
CA TYR A 83 6.62 14.46 -15.79
C TYR A 83 6.39 14.30 -17.31
N LEU A 84 5.39 15.00 -17.86
CA LEU A 84 5.03 14.91 -19.27
C LEU A 84 5.97 15.71 -20.22
N ASP A 85 6.67 16.72 -19.70
CA ASP A 85 7.70 17.50 -20.41
C ASP A 85 9.13 16.96 -20.18
N SER A 86 9.26 15.83 -19.47
CA SER A 86 10.56 15.19 -19.23
C SER A 86 11.16 14.59 -20.50
N PRO A 87 12.50 14.50 -20.62
CA PRO A 87 13.16 13.91 -21.80
C PRO A 87 12.78 12.45 -22.11
N SER A 88 12.26 11.72 -21.11
CA SER A 88 11.87 10.30 -21.23
C SER A 88 10.37 10.10 -21.51
N SER A 89 9.59 11.19 -21.65
CA SER A 89 8.16 11.14 -21.95
C SER A 89 7.90 10.74 -23.40
N VAL A 90 6.77 10.08 -23.65
CA VAL A 90 6.34 9.73 -25.02
C VAL A 90 6.16 10.98 -25.87
N ALA A 91 5.62 12.05 -25.29
CA ALA A 91 5.39 13.29 -26.02
C ALA A 91 6.70 13.91 -26.52
N LYS A 92 7.79 13.82 -25.75
CA LYS A 92 9.11 14.31 -26.16
C LYS A 92 9.82 13.36 -27.14
N ILE A 93 9.74 12.04 -26.93
CA ILE A 93 10.29 11.04 -27.85
C ILE A 93 9.58 11.13 -29.22
N THR A 94 8.27 11.40 -29.26
CA THR A 94 7.49 11.67 -30.49
C THR A 94 8.00 12.89 -31.26
N GLU A 95 8.38 13.98 -30.60
CA GLU A 95 9.02 15.13 -31.27
C GLU A 95 10.38 14.74 -31.85
N ASN A 96 11.20 14.03 -31.05
CA ASN A 96 12.53 13.59 -31.46
C ASN A 96 12.47 12.64 -32.67
N LEU A 97 11.53 11.69 -32.70
CA LEU A 97 11.29 10.79 -33.83
C LEU A 97 10.97 11.57 -35.12
N LYS A 98 10.03 12.52 -35.04
CA LYS A 98 9.65 13.37 -36.17
C LYS A 98 10.82 14.21 -36.68
N ALA A 99 11.62 14.78 -35.78
CA ALA A 99 12.85 15.52 -36.12
C ALA A 99 13.94 14.64 -36.75
N GLN A 100 13.90 13.32 -36.55
CA GLN A 100 14.77 12.33 -37.20
C GLN A 100 14.12 11.69 -38.45
N GLY A 101 12.99 12.22 -38.94
CA GLY A 101 12.28 11.71 -40.11
C GLY A 101 11.52 10.40 -39.89
N ILE A 102 11.42 9.91 -38.65
CA ILE A 102 10.71 8.68 -38.30
C ILE A 102 9.27 9.04 -37.92
N GLN A 103 8.30 8.60 -38.71
CA GLN A 103 6.89 8.87 -38.43
C GLN A 103 6.34 7.89 -37.36
N PRO A 104 5.73 8.39 -36.26
CA PRO A 104 5.02 7.55 -35.30
C PRO A 104 3.63 7.19 -35.82
N GLU A 105 3.25 5.93 -35.68
CA GLU A 105 1.91 5.40 -36.00
C GLU A 105 0.89 5.75 -34.90
N VAL A 106 1.33 5.72 -33.65
CA VAL A 106 0.52 6.09 -32.47
C VAL A 106 1.39 6.91 -31.54
N SER A 107 0.85 8.01 -31.01
CA SER A 107 1.44 8.78 -29.93
C SER A 107 0.32 9.36 -29.08
N THR A 108 0.00 8.73 -27.96
CA THR A 108 -1.06 9.18 -27.05
C THR A 108 -0.56 9.29 -25.63
N VAL A 109 -0.92 10.39 -24.97
CA VAL A 109 -0.86 10.54 -23.52
C VAL A 109 -2.28 10.62 -23.00
N GLU A 110 -2.63 9.73 -22.07
CA GLU A 110 -3.97 9.57 -21.51
C GLU A 110 -3.87 9.66 -19.99
N VAL A 111 -4.52 10.68 -19.40
CA VAL A 111 -4.54 10.94 -17.96
C VAL A 111 -5.94 10.69 -17.43
N PHE A 112 -6.06 9.76 -16.50
CA PHE A 112 -7.29 9.33 -15.87
C PHE A 112 -7.32 9.80 -14.41
N ASP A 113 -8.27 10.64 -14.08
CA ASP A 113 -8.57 11.07 -12.71
C ASP A 113 -9.61 10.12 -12.10
N PHE A 114 -9.39 9.68 -10.87
CA PHE A 114 -10.33 8.88 -10.06
C PHE A 114 -10.57 9.57 -8.71
N SER A 115 -11.49 9.06 -7.90
CA SER A 115 -11.71 9.55 -6.53
C SER A 115 -10.48 9.33 -5.62
N ASP A 116 -9.77 8.21 -5.79
CA ASP A 116 -8.66 7.74 -4.95
C ASP A 116 -7.27 7.89 -5.59
N ARG A 117 -7.15 8.03 -6.92
CA ARG A 117 -5.86 8.10 -7.64
C ARG A 117 -5.91 8.93 -8.93
N VAL A 118 -4.74 9.21 -9.48
CA VAL A 118 -4.53 9.69 -10.85
C VAL A 118 -3.66 8.67 -11.55
N ILE A 119 -3.99 8.29 -12.79
CA ILE A 119 -3.20 7.35 -13.58
C ILE A 119 -2.79 8.02 -14.90
N VAL A 120 -1.50 7.92 -15.23
CA VAL A 120 -0.98 8.34 -16.53
C VAL A 120 -0.61 7.10 -17.33
N LYS A 121 -1.21 6.97 -18.52
CA LYS A 121 -0.78 6.07 -19.58
C LYS A 121 -0.10 6.89 -20.67
N GLN A 122 1.04 6.42 -21.15
CA GLN A 122 1.64 6.91 -22.39
C GLN A 122 1.90 5.73 -23.33
N GLU A 123 1.56 5.89 -24.61
CA GLU A 123 1.71 4.86 -25.62
C GLU A 123 2.24 5.46 -26.93
N LEU A 124 3.36 4.92 -27.40
CA LEU A 124 4.07 5.32 -28.61
C LEU A 124 4.36 4.08 -29.46
N LYS A 125 3.93 4.10 -30.73
CA LYS A 125 4.26 3.09 -31.74
C LYS A 125 4.87 3.74 -32.96
N TYR A 126 5.92 3.14 -33.50
CA TYR A 126 6.64 3.61 -34.68
C TYR A 126 7.37 2.44 -35.32
N LYS A 127 7.59 2.51 -36.64
CA LYS A 127 8.50 1.58 -37.32
C LYS A 127 9.93 2.07 -37.14
N GLY A 128 10.83 1.16 -36.76
CA GLY A 128 12.24 1.50 -36.64
C GLY A 128 12.87 1.72 -38.01
N ASN A 129 13.81 2.67 -38.09
CA ASN A 129 14.65 2.85 -39.27
C ASN A 129 15.97 2.10 -39.01
N ALA A 130 16.11 0.92 -39.63
CA ALA A 130 17.22 0.02 -39.39
C ALA A 130 18.57 0.64 -39.76
N ARG A 131 18.59 1.44 -40.85
CA ARG A 131 19.78 2.13 -41.32
C ARG A 131 20.20 3.22 -40.33
N ALA A 132 19.26 4.07 -39.90
CA ALA A 132 19.55 5.12 -38.93
C ALA A 132 19.99 4.56 -37.56
N CYS A 133 19.43 3.44 -37.11
CA CYS A 133 19.89 2.77 -35.89
C CYS A 133 21.28 2.13 -36.02
N ARG A 134 21.69 1.69 -37.22
CA ARG A 134 23.06 1.21 -37.50
C ARG A 134 24.06 2.36 -37.55
N GLU A 135 23.73 3.44 -38.24
CA GLU A 135 24.63 4.56 -38.53
C GLU A 135 24.75 5.55 -37.36
N ARG A 136 23.65 5.81 -36.63
CA ARG A 136 23.54 6.87 -35.62
C ARG A 136 22.86 6.41 -34.32
N GLY A 137 22.87 5.10 -34.04
CA GLY A 137 22.16 4.50 -32.91
C GLY A 137 22.50 5.07 -31.53
N ASP A 138 23.70 5.60 -31.31
CA ASP A 138 24.09 6.28 -30.07
C ASP A 138 23.46 7.66 -29.91
N GLU A 139 23.35 8.44 -30.99
CA GLU A 139 22.64 9.73 -30.99
C GLU A 139 21.15 9.52 -30.73
N LEU A 140 20.54 8.58 -31.45
CA LEU A 140 19.14 8.20 -31.30
C LEU A 140 18.83 7.75 -29.87
N SER A 141 19.74 6.98 -29.24
CA SER A 141 19.60 6.57 -27.83
C SER A 141 19.59 7.76 -26.86
N LYS A 142 20.44 8.78 -27.08
CA LYS A 142 20.45 10.00 -26.26
C LYS A 142 19.15 10.81 -26.39
N LEU A 143 18.45 10.67 -27.52
CA LEU A 143 17.13 11.25 -27.77
C LEU A 143 15.96 10.36 -27.28
N GLY A 144 16.24 9.26 -26.58
CA GLY A 144 15.23 8.32 -26.07
C GLY A 144 14.64 7.37 -27.12
N ILE A 145 15.17 7.38 -28.35
CA ILE A 145 14.74 6.49 -29.44
C ILE A 145 15.43 5.13 -29.28
N SER A 146 14.66 4.04 -29.38
CA SER A 146 15.17 2.69 -29.14
C SER A 146 15.88 2.11 -30.36
N CYS A 147 17.15 1.74 -30.20
CA CYS A 147 17.95 1.03 -31.21
C CYS A 147 18.70 -0.16 -30.59
N TYR A 148 18.66 -1.33 -31.23
CA TYR A 148 19.48 -2.48 -30.90
C TYR A 148 20.89 -2.32 -31.49
N LYS A 149 21.91 -2.35 -30.63
CA LYS A 149 23.32 -2.21 -31.01
C LYS A 149 24.01 -3.56 -30.94
N LYS A 150 24.98 -3.81 -31.83
CA LYS A 150 25.87 -4.97 -31.69
C LYS A 150 26.73 -4.79 -30.44
N LYS A 151 26.78 -5.82 -29.57
CA LYS A 151 27.70 -5.84 -28.42
C LYS A 151 29.14 -6.01 -28.94
N SER A 152 30.06 -5.14 -28.51
CA SER A 152 31.49 -5.28 -28.83
C SER A 152 32.02 -6.64 -28.33
N GLY A 153 32.84 -7.30 -29.15
CA GLY A 153 33.38 -8.64 -28.88
C GLY A 153 32.37 -9.80 -28.96
N ALA A 154 31.10 -9.57 -29.32
CA ALA A 154 30.17 -10.66 -29.63
C ALA A 154 30.43 -11.17 -31.06
N ASN A 155 30.94 -12.40 -31.18
CA ASN A 155 31.49 -12.91 -32.43
C ASN A 155 30.55 -13.80 -33.26
N ARG A 156 29.53 -14.44 -32.66
CA ARG A 156 28.48 -15.20 -33.37
C ARG A 156 27.15 -15.21 -32.60
N PRO A 157 26.00 -15.31 -33.29
CA PRO A 157 24.71 -15.66 -32.68
C PRO A 157 24.70 -17.10 -32.12
N SER A 158 23.79 -17.42 -31.19
CA SER A 158 23.59 -18.80 -30.69
C SER A 158 22.99 -19.72 -31.77
N ALA A 159 23.09 -21.04 -31.61
CA ALA A 159 22.60 -22.02 -32.60
C ALA A 159 21.09 -21.83 -32.95
N ASP A 160 20.23 -21.61 -31.95
CA ASP A 160 18.81 -21.31 -32.15
C ASP A 160 18.57 -20.01 -32.94
N MET A 161 19.45 -19.02 -32.75
CA MET A 161 19.42 -17.77 -33.50
C MET A 161 19.91 -17.98 -34.94
N GLN A 162 21.00 -18.74 -35.14
CA GLN A 162 21.54 -19.08 -36.46
C GLN A 162 20.51 -19.80 -37.32
N LYS A 163 19.83 -20.84 -36.79
CA LYS A 163 18.73 -21.52 -37.48
C LYS A 163 17.67 -20.52 -37.98
N LYS A 164 17.27 -19.58 -37.12
CA LYS A 164 16.24 -18.58 -37.47
C LYS A 164 16.74 -17.45 -38.34
N ILE A 165 18.06 -17.21 -38.42
CA ILE A 165 18.66 -16.34 -39.43
C ILE A 165 18.71 -17.05 -40.79
N GLN A 166 19.00 -18.36 -40.84
CA GLN A 166 18.88 -19.17 -42.05
C GLN A 166 17.42 -19.22 -42.57
N ASP A 167 16.45 -19.36 -41.65
CA ASP A 167 15.04 -19.20 -41.98
C ASP A 167 14.78 -17.78 -42.51
N MET A 168 15.14 -16.71 -41.78
CA MET A 168 14.99 -15.33 -42.28
C MET A 168 15.62 -15.10 -43.67
N ARG A 169 16.78 -15.70 -43.99
CA ARG A 169 17.35 -15.66 -45.35
C ARG A 169 16.48 -16.36 -46.39
N ARG A 170 15.90 -17.52 -46.06
CA ARG A 170 14.98 -18.25 -46.93
C ARG A 170 13.71 -17.44 -47.20
N GLU A 171 13.10 -16.85 -46.17
CA GLU A 171 11.78 -16.18 -46.29
C GLU A 171 11.99 -14.70 -46.73
N LEU A 172 13.24 -14.19 -46.75
CA LEU A 172 13.72 -13.01 -47.49
C LEU A 172 14.02 -13.29 -48.97
N ASN A 173 14.58 -14.45 -49.31
CA ASN A 173 15.01 -14.76 -50.69
C ASN A 173 13.83 -14.77 -51.68
N GLY A 174 12.64 -15.18 -51.24
CA GLY A 174 11.39 -15.10 -52.01
C GLY A 174 10.80 -13.68 -52.16
N LEU A 175 11.27 -12.68 -51.41
CA LEU A 175 10.72 -11.31 -51.47
C LEU A 175 11.24 -10.51 -52.66
N ARG A 176 10.32 -9.76 -53.28
CA ARG A 176 10.56 -8.80 -54.37
C ARG A 176 10.70 -7.33 -53.90
N LYS A 177 10.29 -7.02 -52.67
CA LYS A 177 10.41 -5.70 -52.04
C LYS A 177 11.07 -5.87 -50.66
N SER A 178 11.73 -4.83 -50.17
CA SER A 178 12.34 -4.84 -48.84
C SER A 178 11.26 -4.85 -47.74
N PRO A 179 11.35 -5.73 -46.73
CA PRO A 179 10.54 -5.66 -45.52
C PRO A 179 11.11 -4.68 -44.46
N VAL A 180 12.26 -4.04 -44.70
CA VAL A 180 12.97 -3.19 -43.71
C VAL A 180 13.14 -1.76 -44.22
N VAL A 181 12.69 -0.78 -43.42
CA VAL A 181 12.87 0.65 -43.70
C VAL A 181 14.37 1.02 -43.65
N GLY A 182 14.84 1.69 -44.70
CA GLY A 182 16.22 2.15 -44.84
C GLY A 182 17.13 1.26 -45.69
N TYR A 183 16.67 0.08 -46.13
CA TYR A 183 17.43 -0.84 -46.99
C TYR A 183 16.60 -1.33 -48.18
N SER A 184 17.28 -1.52 -49.32
CA SER A 184 16.76 -2.25 -50.47
C SER A 184 16.79 -3.77 -50.24
N ILE A 185 16.03 -4.51 -51.06
CA ILE A 185 16.02 -5.98 -51.02
C ILE A 185 17.36 -6.59 -51.45
N ALA A 186 18.16 -5.86 -52.24
CA ALA A 186 19.52 -6.28 -52.63
C ALA A 186 20.50 -6.12 -51.46
N GLU A 187 20.51 -4.96 -50.78
CA GLU A 187 21.33 -4.75 -49.57
C GLU A 187 21.03 -5.81 -48.50
N LEU A 188 19.76 -6.09 -48.21
CA LEU A 188 19.38 -7.12 -47.22
C LEU A 188 19.85 -8.53 -47.60
N LYS A 189 19.83 -8.90 -48.89
CA LYS A 189 20.31 -10.21 -49.34
C LYS A 189 21.83 -10.33 -49.27
N ALA A 190 22.56 -9.22 -49.46
CA ALA A 190 24.02 -9.14 -49.36
C ALA A 190 24.55 -9.09 -47.91
N MET A 191 23.74 -8.67 -46.93
CA MET A 191 24.13 -8.62 -45.52
C MET A 191 24.58 -9.97 -44.97
N ASN A 192 25.56 -9.96 -44.05
CA ASN A 192 25.90 -11.12 -43.24
C ASN A 192 24.83 -11.41 -42.16
N ASP A 193 24.94 -12.55 -41.46
CA ASP A 193 23.91 -13.03 -40.53
C ASP A 193 23.63 -12.07 -39.36
N GLU A 194 24.67 -11.36 -38.88
CA GLU A 194 24.55 -10.42 -37.77
C GLU A 194 23.99 -9.07 -38.23
N GLU A 195 24.38 -8.62 -39.42
CA GLU A 195 23.79 -7.43 -40.06
C GLU A 195 22.31 -7.65 -40.37
N LEU A 196 21.95 -8.82 -40.89
CA LEU A 196 20.57 -9.17 -41.22
C LEU A 196 19.70 -9.26 -39.96
N LEU A 197 20.21 -9.86 -38.88
CA LEU A 197 19.55 -9.84 -37.57
C LEU A 197 19.41 -8.41 -37.03
N GLY A 198 20.46 -7.59 -37.13
CA GLY A 198 20.46 -6.19 -36.72
C GLY A 198 19.44 -5.34 -37.51
N ALA A 199 19.32 -5.59 -38.81
CA ALA A 199 18.34 -4.94 -39.68
C ALA A 199 16.91 -5.40 -39.38
N ALA A 200 16.70 -6.69 -39.13
CA ALA A 200 15.41 -7.24 -38.72
C ALA A 200 14.94 -6.64 -37.38
N LEU A 201 15.80 -6.62 -36.36
CA LEU A 201 15.49 -6.08 -35.04
C LEU A 201 15.23 -4.57 -35.05
N ASN A 202 16.03 -3.79 -35.79
CA ASN A 202 15.86 -2.32 -35.87
C ASN A 202 14.84 -1.87 -36.93
N GLY A 203 14.33 -2.76 -37.78
CA GLY A 203 13.32 -2.48 -38.79
C GLY A 203 11.88 -2.82 -38.39
N GLY A 204 11.68 -3.38 -37.18
CA GLY A 204 10.38 -3.84 -36.69
C GLY A 204 9.47 -2.73 -36.15
N ASP A 205 8.29 -3.15 -35.68
CA ASP A 205 7.34 -2.28 -35.00
C ASP A 205 7.77 -2.11 -33.53
N PHE A 206 8.19 -0.91 -33.16
CA PHE A 206 8.55 -0.55 -31.80
C PHE A 206 7.31 -0.12 -31.01
N THR A 207 7.34 -0.35 -29.70
CA THR A 207 6.33 0.15 -28.75
C THR A 207 7.03 0.63 -27.49
N ASP A 208 6.91 1.91 -27.18
CA ASP A 208 7.16 2.45 -25.84
C ASP A 208 5.81 2.65 -25.14
N GLU A 209 5.59 1.93 -24.04
CA GLU A 209 4.34 1.84 -23.29
C GLU A 209 4.67 2.04 -21.81
N SER A 210 4.26 3.17 -21.23
CA SER A 210 4.54 3.51 -19.83
C SER A 210 3.30 3.84 -19.02
N TYR A 211 3.34 3.43 -17.75
CA TYR A 211 2.27 3.57 -16.78
C TYR A 211 2.82 4.13 -15.47
N VAL A 212 2.10 5.09 -14.90
CA VAL A 212 2.35 5.68 -13.57
C VAL A 212 1.01 5.80 -12.85
N MET A 213 0.88 5.12 -11.70
CA MET A 213 -0.25 5.30 -10.77
C MET A 213 0.17 6.19 -9.59
N ILE A 214 -0.64 7.21 -9.30
CA ILE A 214 -0.37 8.21 -8.27
C ILE A 214 -1.60 8.32 -7.34
N PRO A 215 -1.61 7.66 -6.17
CA PRO A 215 -2.76 7.70 -5.25
C PRO A 215 -2.95 9.10 -4.62
N LYS A 216 -4.18 9.60 -4.52
CA LYS A 216 -4.57 10.95 -4.03
C LYS A 216 -4.50 11.09 -2.50
N VAL A 217 -3.41 10.64 -1.90
CA VAL A 217 -3.14 10.74 -0.46
C VAL A 217 -2.80 12.17 -0.04
N LYS A 218 -2.48 12.36 1.25
CA LYS A 218 -1.95 13.62 1.78
C LYS A 218 -0.52 13.83 1.27
N TRP A 219 -0.37 14.55 0.16
CA TRP A 219 0.91 15.15 -0.22
C TRP A 219 1.37 16.18 0.83
N ASN A 220 2.68 16.42 0.87
CA ASN A 220 3.28 17.61 1.50
C ASN A 220 4.02 18.49 0.46
N ASP A 221 4.63 17.90 -0.59
CA ASP A 221 5.09 18.58 -1.81
C ASP A 221 5.05 17.56 -2.98
N ILE A 222 5.07 18.03 -4.23
CA ILE A 222 5.42 17.23 -5.42
C ILE A 222 6.93 16.92 -5.40
N LYS A 223 7.77 17.82 -4.89
CA LYS A 223 9.24 17.64 -4.85
C LYS A 223 9.71 16.46 -3.99
N SER A 224 8.82 15.89 -3.15
CA SER A 224 9.09 14.66 -2.40
C SER A 224 8.66 13.38 -3.13
N LEU A 225 8.17 13.45 -4.36
CA LEU A 225 8.06 12.28 -5.24
C LEU A 225 9.47 11.92 -5.76
N PRO A 226 9.96 10.69 -5.55
CA PRO A 226 11.30 10.27 -6.00
C PRO A 226 11.46 10.22 -7.54
N MET A 227 10.40 10.53 -8.29
CA MET A 227 10.41 10.61 -9.75
C MET A 227 10.64 12.03 -10.29
N ALA A 228 10.69 13.05 -9.42
CA ALA A 228 10.80 14.46 -9.82
C ALA A 228 12.24 15.01 -9.80
N LYS A 229 13.19 14.25 -9.24
CA LYS A 229 14.63 14.53 -9.25
C LYS A 229 15.39 13.21 -9.40
N SER A 230 16.28 13.13 -10.39
CA SER A 230 17.26 12.04 -10.50
C SER A 230 18.63 12.40 -9.92
N GLU A 231 18.72 13.50 -9.16
CA GLU A 231 19.97 14.10 -8.71
C GLU A 231 19.89 14.53 -7.23
N ASN A 232 20.72 13.86 -6.42
CA ASN A 232 21.26 14.22 -5.11
C ASN A 232 20.39 14.12 -3.83
N ASP A 233 21.10 14.01 -2.70
CA ASP A 233 20.73 13.29 -1.48
C ASP A 233 19.65 13.90 -0.57
N PHE A 234 19.16 13.04 0.33
CA PHE A 234 18.27 13.38 1.45
C PHE A 234 19.06 13.56 2.75
N THR A 235 19.06 14.78 3.27
CA THR A 235 19.27 15.06 4.70
C THR A 235 18.06 15.82 5.26
N LEU A 236 17.70 15.55 6.51
CA LEU A 236 16.49 16.09 7.15
C LEU A 236 16.87 16.92 8.37
N SER A 237 16.47 18.20 8.36
CA SER A 237 16.57 19.09 9.52
C SER A 237 15.25 19.12 10.30
N GLN A 238 15.36 19.32 11.61
CA GLN A 238 14.26 19.23 12.58
C GLN A 238 13.37 20.48 12.58
N LEU A 239 12.16 20.37 13.15
CA LEU A 239 11.24 21.49 13.40
C LEU A 239 10.63 21.37 14.79
N ASP A 240 10.62 22.47 15.57
CA ASP A 240 10.08 22.55 16.93
C ASP A 240 8.78 23.37 16.95
N LEU A 241 7.82 23.00 17.81
CA LEU A 241 6.52 23.66 17.96
C LEU A 241 5.98 23.57 19.41
N ARG A 242 6.20 24.66 20.15
CA ARG A 242 5.48 25.02 21.39
C ARG A 242 4.31 25.97 21.05
N THR A 243 3.23 26.17 21.82
CA THR A 243 2.55 25.51 22.96
C THR A 243 1.21 26.23 23.15
N THR A 244 0.14 25.61 23.68
CA THR A 244 -0.96 26.35 24.34
C THR A 244 -1.83 25.48 25.27
N ALA A 245 -2.40 26.11 26.30
CA ALA A 245 -3.45 25.62 27.21
C ALA A 245 -4.50 26.76 27.37
N ASP A 246 -5.62 26.71 28.10
CA ASP A 246 -5.91 25.95 29.34
C ASP A 246 -7.44 25.93 29.72
N ARG A 247 -7.80 25.10 30.72
CA ARG A 247 -8.93 25.18 31.69
C ARG A 247 -10.44 25.33 31.31
N VAL A 248 -11.09 24.16 31.22
CA VAL A 248 -12.21 23.64 32.06
C VAL A 248 -12.79 24.49 33.24
N ARG A 249 -14.13 24.48 33.43
CA ARG A 249 -14.80 24.26 34.75
C ARG A 249 -16.27 23.76 34.69
N LEU A 250 -16.81 23.28 35.83
CA LEU A 250 -18.14 22.69 36.06
C LEU A 250 -18.92 23.39 37.19
N ASP A 251 -20.26 23.25 37.22
CA ASP A 251 -21.14 23.13 38.42
C ASP A 251 -22.64 23.03 37.97
N ARG A 252 -23.68 22.60 38.74
CA ARG A 252 -23.84 21.64 39.88
C ARG A 252 -25.38 21.40 40.12
N PHE A 253 -25.73 20.51 41.07
CA PHE A 253 -27.05 20.24 41.69
C PHE A 253 -28.07 19.38 40.89
N ARG A 254 -28.99 18.52 41.43
CA ARG A 254 -29.29 17.88 42.76
C ARG A 254 -30.73 18.14 43.26
N ARG A 255 -31.60 17.09 43.29
CA ARG A 255 -32.62 16.74 44.32
C ARG A 255 -33.49 15.53 43.89
N ASN A 256 -34.11 14.85 44.87
CA ASN A 256 -35.14 13.78 44.71
C ASN A 256 -36.54 14.36 45.10
N PRO A 257 -37.68 13.68 44.89
CA PRO A 257 -38.17 12.71 45.91
C PRO A 257 -39.10 11.54 45.44
N VAL A 258 -39.17 10.48 46.28
CA VAL A 258 -40.33 9.67 46.78
C VAL A 258 -41.46 9.15 45.83
N PRO A 259 -41.97 7.90 46.00
CA PRO A 259 -43.01 7.28 45.15
C PRO A 259 -44.44 7.32 45.74
N GLU A 260 -45.44 6.94 44.92
CA GLU A 260 -46.85 6.69 45.31
C GLU A 260 -47.36 5.28 44.92
N ILE A 261 -48.52 4.90 45.46
CA ILE A 261 -49.21 3.60 45.31
C ILE A 261 -50.65 3.88 44.83
N PHE A 262 -51.20 3.06 43.92
CA PHE A 262 -52.63 3.04 43.61
C PHE A 262 -53.17 1.63 43.35
N GLU A 263 -54.49 1.49 43.44
CA GLU A 263 -55.23 0.24 43.67
C GLU A 263 -55.78 -0.42 42.38
N LEU A 264 -56.36 -1.62 42.53
CA LEU A 264 -56.93 -2.43 41.44
C LEU A 264 -58.47 -2.36 41.39
N PRO A 265 -59.08 -1.98 40.25
CA PRO A 265 -60.49 -2.23 39.96
C PRO A 265 -60.71 -3.62 39.30
N PRO A 266 -61.94 -4.17 39.31
CA PRO A 266 -62.18 -5.58 39.01
C PRO A 266 -62.67 -5.90 37.59
N GLY A 267 -62.63 -7.19 37.23
CA GLY A 267 -63.78 -7.82 36.56
C GLY A 267 -63.77 -7.93 35.03
N GLY A 268 -62.71 -8.48 34.43
CA GLY A 268 -62.76 -8.95 33.03
C GLY A 268 -62.02 -10.27 32.86
N PHE A 269 -62.66 -11.28 32.25
CA PHE A 269 -61.99 -12.52 31.83
C PHE A 269 -61.15 -12.25 30.56
N HIS A 270 -60.04 -11.54 30.72
CA HIS A 270 -58.97 -11.60 29.74
C HIS A 270 -58.43 -13.03 29.71
N ILE A 271 -58.53 -13.68 28.54
CA ILE A 271 -57.57 -14.72 28.17
C ILE A 271 -56.19 -14.03 28.28
N PRO A 272 -55.26 -14.51 29.13
CA PRO A 272 -53.97 -13.86 29.25
C PRO A 272 -53.29 -13.81 27.89
N GLU A 273 -52.84 -12.62 27.46
CA GLU A 273 -52.14 -12.50 26.20
C GLU A 273 -50.83 -13.31 26.29
N MET A 274 -50.86 -14.53 25.76
CA MET A 274 -49.69 -15.40 25.77
C MET A 274 -48.59 -14.72 24.96
N ASN A 275 -47.40 -14.64 25.55
CA ASN A 275 -46.32 -13.79 25.06
C ASN A 275 -45.06 -14.64 24.86
N ILE A 276 -44.69 -14.84 23.60
CA ILE A 276 -43.51 -15.63 23.20
C ILE A 276 -42.26 -14.77 23.39
N LYS A 277 -41.32 -15.25 24.20
CA LYS A 277 -39.98 -14.67 24.26
C LYS A 277 -39.09 -15.26 23.18
N LYS A 278 -38.53 -14.42 22.31
CA LYS A 278 -37.44 -14.79 21.39
C LYS A 278 -36.14 -14.12 21.83
N HIS A 279 -35.03 -14.82 21.71
CA HIS A 279 -33.68 -14.30 21.95
C HIS A 279 -32.83 -14.52 20.69
N ALA A 280 -31.96 -13.57 20.38
CA ALA A 280 -30.98 -13.66 19.30
C ALA A 280 -29.65 -13.04 19.74
N GLN A 281 -28.53 -13.63 19.32
CA GLN A 281 -27.20 -13.12 19.61
C GLN A 281 -26.33 -13.18 18.34
N GLU A 282 -25.60 -12.09 18.05
CA GLU A 282 -24.66 -11.99 16.94
C GLU A 282 -23.37 -11.29 17.41
N THR A 283 -22.22 -11.68 16.85
CA THR A 283 -20.92 -11.03 17.10
C THR A 283 -20.43 -10.34 15.84
N HIS A 284 -20.15 -9.05 15.95
CA HIS A 284 -19.71 -8.18 14.86
C HIS A 284 -18.36 -7.51 15.18
N TYR A 285 -17.70 -6.97 14.15
CA TYR A 285 -16.39 -6.32 14.28
C TYR A 285 -16.44 -4.88 13.77
N LEU A 286 -15.88 -3.97 14.57
CA LEU A 286 -15.67 -2.56 14.24
C LEU A 286 -14.19 -2.24 14.37
N VAL A 287 -13.72 -1.19 13.70
CA VAL A 287 -12.31 -0.77 13.79
C VAL A 287 -12.24 0.72 14.06
N ASN A 288 -11.45 1.09 15.07
CA ASN A 288 -11.13 2.47 15.39
C ASN A 288 -9.71 2.84 14.98
N GLY A 289 -9.46 4.12 14.77
CA GLY A 289 -8.15 4.67 14.44
C GLY A 289 -7.95 4.96 12.96
N PHE A 290 -6.72 4.81 12.47
CA PHE A 290 -6.36 5.19 11.11
C PHE A 290 -5.26 4.32 10.52
N THR A 291 -5.25 4.21 9.19
CA THR A 291 -4.12 3.69 8.42
C THR A 291 -3.98 4.51 7.15
N TRP A 292 -2.76 4.98 6.89
CA TRP A 292 -2.36 5.63 5.66
C TRP A 292 -1.56 4.62 4.84
N SER A 293 -2.24 3.93 3.91
CA SER A 293 -1.64 3.13 2.84
C SER A 293 -1.32 4.03 1.66
N THR A 294 -0.16 3.83 1.04
CA THR A 294 0.21 4.48 -0.24
C THR A 294 1.07 3.52 -1.06
N GLN A 295 0.75 3.35 -2.33
CA GLN A 295 1.44 2.44 -3.25
C GLN A 295 1.64 3.15 -4.60
N TYR A 296 2.89 3.23 -5.07
CA TYR A 296 3.28 3.92 -6.30
C TYR A 296 3.77 2.91 -7.33
N ASN A 297 2.95 2.62 -8.35
CA ASN A 297 3.26 1.60 -9.34
C ASN A 297 3.71 2.26 -10.65
N TRP A 298 4.97 2.00 -11.04
CA TRP A 298 5.58 2.42 -12.30
C TRP A 298 5.96 1.20 -13.15
N SER A 299 5.74 1.30 -14.46
CA SER A 299 6.19 0.33 -15.44
C SER A 299 6.50 1.06 -16.75
N LYS A 300 7.65 0.77 -17.36
CA LYS A 300 7.99 1.25 -18.70
C LYS A 300 8.48 0.10 -19.57
N LYS A 301 7.65 -0.29 -20.54
CA LYS A 301 7.95 -1.31 -21.54
C LYS A 301 8.49 -0.64 -22.81
N TYR A 302 9.64 -1.10 -23.29
CA TYR A 302 10.23 -0.66 -24.55
C TYR A 302 10.90 -1.81 -25.31
N GLY A 303 11.03 -1.65 -26.63
CA GLY A 303 11.41 -2.70 -27.56
C GLY A 303 10.35 -2.86 -28.66
N GLY A 304 10.28 -4.03 -29.30
CA GLY A 304 9.37 -4.24 -30.42
C GLY A 304 9.21 -5.70 -30.85
N CYS A 305 8.39 -5.89 -31.88
CA CYS A 305 8.37 -7.12 -32.66
C CYS A 305 8.53 -6.78 -34.13
N THR A 306 9.50 -7.39 -34.80
CA THR A 306 9.48 -7.48 -36.26
C THR A 306 8.70 -8.73 -36.67
N GLY A 307 7.93 -8.64 -37.76
CA GLY A 307 7.11 -9.72 -38.27
C GLY A 307 7.20 -9.78 -39.78
N TRP A 308 8.08 -10.62 -40.32
CA TRP A 308 8.30 -10.76 -41.77
C TRP A 308 7.26 -11.67 -42.43
N GLY A 309 5.96 -11.43 -42.14
CA GLY A 309 4.86 -12.31 -42.49
C GLY A 309 4.88 -13.62 -41.69
N TRP A 310 5.89 -14.47 -41.93
CA TRP A 310 6.14 -15.69 -41.16
C TRP A 310 6.84 -15.43 -39.83
N ALA A 311 8.13 -15.05 -39.86
CA ALA A 311 8.95 -15.00 -38.65
C ALA A 311 8.63 -13.78 -37.78
N LYS A 312 8.03 -14.00 -36.59
CA LYS A 312 7.82 -12.95 -35.57
C LYS A 312 8.95 -12.95 -34.53
N VAL A 313 9.89 -12.03 -34.69
CA VAL A 313 11.01 -11.83 -33.76
C VAL A 313 10.64 -10.69 -32.80
N CYS A 314 10.27 -11.04 -31.57
CA CYS A 314 10.02 -10.07 -30.50
C CYS A 314 11.24 -9.96 -29.59
N ALA A 315 11.68 -8.73 -29.35
CA ALA A 315 12.65 -8.37 -28.33
C ALA A 315 12.06 -7.21 -27.53
N TYR A 316 11.88 -7.37 -26.22
CA TYR A 316 11.40 -6.28 -25.38
C TYR A 316 11.87 -6.41 -23.93
N VAL A 317 11.96 -5.28 -23.25
CA VAL A 317 12.16 -5.16 -21.81
C VAL A 317 11.03 -4.35 -21.20
N ASN A 318 10.68 -4.65 -19.95
CA ASN A 318 9.71 -3.93 -19.15
C ASN A 318 10.18 -3.92 -17.68
N PRO A 319 11.13 -3.02 -17.36
CA PRO A 319 11.36 -2.61 -15.98
C PRO A 319 10.06 -2.09 -15.33
N HIS A 320 9.84 -2.51 -14.11
CA HIS A 320 8.78 -2.05 -13.23
C HIS A 320 9.33 -1.80 -11.83
N ALA A 321 8.76 -0.82 -11.15
CA ALA A 321 9.07 -0.48 -9.78
C ALA A 321 7.76 -0.18 -9.05
N GLU A 322 7.69 -0.64 -7.81
CA GLU A 322 6.61 -0.41 -6.87
C GLU A 322 7.25 0.13 -5.59
N ILE A 323 6.72 1.21 -5.04
CA ILE A 323 7.13 1.75 -3.75
C ILE A 323 5.88 1.88 -2.88
N GLY A 324 5.88 1.21 -1.72
CA GLY A 324 4.76 1.20 -0.78
C GLY A 324 5.14 1.78 0.58
N TYR A 325 4.15 2.33 1.29
CA TYR A 325 4.22 2.47 2.74
C TYR A 325 2.86 2.31 3.41
N GLY A 326 2.90 1.87 4.66
CA GLY A 326 1.78 1.79 5.58
C GLY A 326 2.15 2.40 6.93
N LEU A 327 1.39 3.39 7.38
CA LEU A 327 1.52 3.94 8.73
C LEU A 327 0.14 4.01 9.40
N GLY A 328 -0.01 3.44 10.59
CA GLY A 328 -1.32 3.42 11.25
C GLY A 328 -1.32 2.90 12.69
N VAL A 329 -2.41 3.26 13.38
CA VAL A 329 -2.83 2.69 14.66
C VAL A 329 -4.28 2.28 14.50
N ARG A 330 -4.52 0.97 14.60
CA ARG A 330 -5.84 0.33 14.49
C ARG A 330 -6.21 -0.26 15.85
N ILE A 331 -7.47 -0.09 16.24
CA ILE A 331 -8.05 -0.62 17.47
C ILE A 331 -9.25 -1.47 17.04
N PRO A 332 -9.09 -2.78 16.84
CA PRO A 332 -10.20 -3.68 16.51
C PRO A 332 -11.07 -3.88 17.77
N LEU A 333 -12.37 -3.75 17.57
CA LEU A 333 -13.39 -3.89 18.61
C LEU A 333 -14.32 -5.04 18.24
N GLN A 334 -14.58 -5.93 19.19
CA GLN A 334 -15.68 -6.88 19.11
C GLN A 334 -16.94 -6.23 19.68
N LEU A 335 -18.03 -6.32 18.93
CA LEU A 335 -19.37 -5.86 19.30
C LEU A 335 -20.28 -7.09 19.36
N ASP A 336 -20.56 -7.59 20.56
CA ASP A 336 -21.60 -8.60 20.74
C ASP A 336 -22.95 -7.91 20.88
N LEU A 337 -23.89 -8.28 20.03
CA LEU A 337 -25.28 -7.85 20.03
C LEU A 337 -26.13 -8.97 20.60
N SER A 338 -26.91 -8.67 21.64
CA SER A 338 -27.91 -9.55 22.25
C SER A 338 -29.26 -8.86 22.15
N VAL A 339 -30.27 -9.55 21.64
CA VAL A 339 -31.61 -9.01 21.42
C VAL A 339 -32.64 -9.92 22.06
N GLU A 340 -33.32 -9.43 23.09
CA GLU A 340 -34.52 -10.07 23.64
C GLU A 340 -35.77 -9.40 23.06
N ARG A 341 -36.75 -10.20 22.65
CA ARG A 341 -38.06 -9.75 22.15
C ARG A 341 -39.18 -10.51 22.83
N THR A 342 -40.27 -9.80 23.10
CA THR A 342 -41.55 -10.40 23.53
C THR A 342 -42.58 -10.12 22.45
N ILE A 343 -43.27 -11.17 21.99
CA ILE A 343 -44.19 -11.17 20.85
C ILE A 343 -45.53 -11.77 21.27
N GLY A 344 -46.66 -11.16 20.89
CA GLY A 344 -47.99 -11.70 21.14
C GLY A 344 -48.20 -13.01 20.37
N ALA A 345 -48.52 -14.10 21.06
CA ALA A 345 -48.55 -15.46 20.50
C ALA A 345 -49.60 -15.68 19.41
N HIS A 346 -50.64 -14.82 19.37
CA HIS A 346 -51.73 -14.90 18.40
C HIS A 346 -51.70 -13.77 17.35
N SER A 347 -51.32 -12.55 17.75
CA SER A 347 -51.23 -11.41 16.83
C SER A 347 -49.90 -11.33 16.08
N HIS A 348 -48.88 -12.07 16.51
CA HIS A 348 -47.49 -11.98 16.07
C HIS A 348 -46.83 -10.59 16.28
N GLU A 349 -47.52 -9.67 16.97
CA GLU A 349 -47.03 -8.32 17.23
C GLU A 349 -45.90 -8.31 18.26
N LEU A 350 -44.88 -7.50 17.99
CA LEU A 350 -43.84 -7.12 18.93
C LEU A 350 -44.48 -6.31 20.07
N LYS A 351 -44.28 -6.78 21.30
CA LYS A 351 -44.74 -6.09 22.53
C LYS A 351 -43.58 -5.48 23.31
N LYS A 352 -42.38 -6.06 23.23
CA LYS A 352 -41.14 -5.56 23.85
C LYS A 352 -39.92 -5.88 22.99
N PHE A 353 -38.97 -4.95 22.91
CA PHE A 353 -37.68 -5.11 22.24
C PHE A 353 -36.59 -4.56 23.18
N TYR A 354 -35.62 -5.41 23.53
CA TYR A 354 -34.52 -5.10 24.46
C TYR A 354 -33.17 -5.45 23.82
N PRO A 355 -32.61 -4.56 22.99
CA PRO A 355 -31.24 -4.66 22.52
C PRO A 355 -30.24 -4.38 23.66
N LYS A 356 -29.20 -5.20 23.70
CA LYS A 356 -28.09 -5.13 24.64
C LYS A 356 -26.78 -5.30 23.86
N ILE A 357 -25.85 -4.38 24.06
CA ILE A 357 -24.55 -4.36 23.38
C ILE A 357 -23.41 -4.56 24.36
N ASN A 358 -22.41 -5.33 23.96
CA ASN A 358 -21.14 -5.46 24.67
C ASN A 358 -20.00 -5.09 23.70
N LEU A 359 -19.17 -4.12 24.06
CA LEU A 359 -18.13 -3.58 23.18
C LEU A 359 -16.79 -3.55 23.92
N PHE A 360 -15.78 -4.23 23.39
CA PHE A 360 -14.45 -4.30 23.97
C PHE A 360 -13.36 -4.48 22.91
N PRO A 361 -12.11 -4.04 23.17
CA PRO A 361 -11.00 -4.28 22.26
C PRO A 361 -10.57 -5.75 22.25
N VAL A 362 -10.14 -6.22 21.08
CA VAL A 362 -9.66 -7.59 20.85
C VAL A 362 -8.26 -7.58 20.24
N ASP A 363 -7.61 -8.75 20.19
CA ASP A 363 -6.42 -8.96 19.37
C ASP A 363 -6.88 -9.17 17.92
N GLY A 364 -6.35 -8.41 16.97
CA GLY A 364 -6.84 -8.42 15.60
C GLY A 364 -6.35 -9.59 14.75
N ASN A 365 -6.90 -9.70 13.55
CA ASN A 365 -6.40 -10.52 12.46
C ASN A 365 -7.13 -10.14 11.16
N GLU A 366 -6.58 -10.55 10.02
CA GLU A 366 -7.11 -10.21 8.68
C GLU A 366 -8.60 -10.56 8.52
N LYS A 367 -9.07 -11.68 9.09
CA LYS A 367 -10.48 -12.08 9.02
C LYS A 367 -11.40 -11.11 9.77
N MET A 368 -10.99 -10.62 10.94
CA MET A 368 -11.73 -9.60 11.70
C MET A 368 -11.74 -8.25 10.97
N TYR A 369 -10.59 -7.83 10.42
CA TYR A 369 -10.49 -6.61 9.61
C TYR A 369 -11.38 -6.69 8.35
N LEU A 370 -11.39 -7.81 7.63
CA LEU A 370 -12.25 -8.06 6.47
C LEU A 370 -13.74 -8.12 6.84
N ALA A 371 -14.10 -8.68 8.00
CA ALA A 371 -15.47 -8.66 8.52
C ALA A 371 -15.96 -7.22 8.76
N ALA A 372 -15.10 -6.37 9.34
CA ALA A 372 -15.31 -4.92 9.49
C ALA A 372 -15.21 -4.12 8.17
N LYS A 373 -15.09 -4.80 7.02
CA LYS A 373 -14.96 -4.22 5.66
C LYS A 373 -13.67 -3.44 5.38
N MET A 374 -12.60 -3.66 6.13
CA MET A 374 -11.28 -3.08 5.86
C MET A 374 -10.86 -3.36 4.39
N PRO A 375 -10.46 -2.34 3.62
CA PRO A 375 -9.91 -2.53 2.28
C PRO A 375 -8.68 -3.45 2.27
N GLN A 376 -8.53 -4.24 1.21
CA GLN A 376 -7.41 -5.18 1.02
C GLN A 376 -6.04 -4.48 1.09
N ASP A 377 -5.91 -3.28 0.48
CA ASP A 377 -4.71 -2.42 0.54
C ASP A 377 -4.41 -1.85 1.95
N LYS A 378 -5.25 -2.17 2.94
CA LYS A 378 -5.16 -1.74 4.33
C LYS A 378 -5.18 -2.88 5.34
N LEU A 379 -4.95 -4.13 4.93
CA LEU A 379 -4.86 -5.25 5.88
C LEU A 379 -3.53 -5.28 6.64
N PHE A 380 -2.38 -5.10 5.98
CA PHE A 380 -1.04 -5.12 6.63
C PHE A 380 -0.89 -6.27 7.64
N LYS A 381 -1.01 -7.51 7.14
CA LYS A 381 -0.97 -8.77 7.90
C LYS A 381 -1.90 -8.87 9.12
N GLY A 382 -2.91 -8.01 9.22
CA GLY A 382 -3.87 -8.00 10.33
C GLY A 382 -3.34 -7.47 11.66
N LYS A 383 -2.26 -6.67 11.66
CA LYS A 383 -1.68 -6.00 12.85
C LYS A 383 -2.56 -4.89 13.45
N GLU A 384 -2.17 -4.32 14.57
CA GLU A 384 -2.79 -3.08 15.12
C GLU A 384 -1.92 -1.86 14.85
N LEU A 385 -0.61 -1.98 15.06
CA LEU A 385 0.38 -0.99 14.64
C LEU A 385 0.88 -1.35 13.25
N VAL A 386 0.94 -0.35 12.36
CA VAL A 386 1.53 -0.48 11.02
C VAL A 386 2.60 0.59 10.89
N ALA A 387 3.82 0.19 10.51
CA ALA A 387 4.95 1.07 10.22
C ALA A 387 5.85 0.42 9.16
N GLU A 388 5.24 0.08 8.02
CA GLU A 388 5.87 -0.68 6.93
C GLU A 388 6.26 0.23 5.77
N ALA A 389 7.42 -0.02 5.16
CA ALA A 389 7.86 0.58 3.90
C ALA A 389 8.40 -0.52 2.97
N SER A 390 8.04 -0.46 1.69
CA SER A 390 8.43 -1.46 0.68
C SER A 390 8.93 -0.80 -0.61
N ALA A 391 9.86 -1.48 -1.27
CA ALA A 391 10.36 -1.15 -2.60
C ALA A 391 10.60 -2.45 -3.38
N THR A 392 9.75 -2.72 -4.36
CA THR A 392 9.88 -3.86 -5.27
C THR A 392 10.39 -3.36 -6.62
N VAL A 393 11.44 -3.98 -7.15
CA VAL A 393 11.91 -3.75 -8.51
C VAL A 393 11.93 -5.05 -9.30
N GLY A 394 11.55 -4.99 -10.57
CA GLY A 394 11.56 -6.16 -11.44
C GLY A 394 11.90 -5.81 -12.87
N LEU A 395 12.57 -6.72 -13.54
CA LEU A 395 12.86 -6.62 -14.97
C LEU A 395 12.18 -7.77 -15.69
N ARG A 396 11.05 -7.48 -16.32
CA ARG A 396 10.48 -8.41 -17.30
C ARG A 396 11.20 -8.25 -18.63
N TYR A 397 11.48 -9.35 -19.31
CA TYR A 397 12.01 -9.29 -20.66
C TYR A 397 11.65 -10.52 -21.49
N LYS A 398 11.67 -10.33 -22.81
CA LYS A 398 11.65 -11.39 -23.79
C LYS A 398 12.76 -11.12 -24.79
N LEU A 399 13.72 -12.03 -24.88
CA LEU A 399 14.73 -12.00 -25.93
C LEU A 399 14.15 -12.61 -27.22
N PRO A 400 14.76 -12.35 -28.39
CA PRO A 400 14.47 -13.12 -29.59
C PRO A 400 14.46 -14.62 -29.28
N PHE A 401 13.31 -15.24 -29.52
CA PHE A 401 13.10 -16.68 -29.44
C PHE A 401 13.18 -17.32 -28.03
N SER A 402 13.33 -16.54 -26.95
CA SER A 402 13.23 -17.06 -25.57
C SER A 402 11.78 -17.17 -25.09
N LYS A 403 11.58 -17.89 -23.97
CA LYS A 403 10.42 -17.67 -23.08
C LYS A 403 10.51 -16.26 -22.47
N GLU A 404 9.37 -15.73 -22.02
CA GLU A 404 9.33 -14.49 -21.22
C GLU A 404 9.90 -14.77 -19.82
N LEU A 405 10.76 -13.89 -19.31
CA LEU A 405 11.41 -13.99 -18.01
C LEU A 405 11.08 -12.75 -17.16
N ASN A 406 10.96 -12.93 -15.84
CA ASN A 406 10.53 -11.90 -14.90
C ASN A 406 11.26 -12.00 -13.55
N PRO A 407 12.60 -11.85 -13.48
CA PRO A 407 13.28 -11.63 -12.20
C PRO A 407 12.72 -10.41 -11.46
N ARG A 408 12.36 -10.61 -10.19
CA ARG A 408 11.97 -9.58 -9.21
C ARG A 408 12.95 -9.58 -8.04
N LYS A 409 13.14 -8.41 -7.42
CA LYS A 409 13.78 -8.25 -6.11
C LYS A 409 12.95 -7.30 -5.27
N ASN A 410 12.57 -7.77 -4.09
CA ASN A 410 11.73 -7.03 -3.16
C ASN A 410 12.60 -6.61 -1.97
N TRP A 411 12.46 -5.37 -1.53
CA TRP A 411 12.96 -4.88 -0.26
C TRP A 411 11.78 -4.42 0.60
N GLY A 412 11.79 -4.78 1.87
CA GLY A 412 10.79 -4.35 2.84
C GLY A 412 11.47 -4.06 4.18
N ILE A 413 11.04 -2.98 4.83
CA ILE A 413 11.38 -2.68 6.22
C ILE A 413 10.05 -2.48 6.95
N ASP A 414 9.78 -3.37 7.90
CA ASP A 414 8.69 -3.21 8.84
C ASP A 414 9.29 -2.76 10.17
N LEU A 415 9.08 -1.48 10.51
CA LEU A 415 9.58 -0.91 11.75
C LEU A 415 8.90 -1.51 12.99
N THR A 416 7.78 -2.23 12.82
CA THR A 416 7.15 -2.97 13.92
C THR A 416 7.88 -4.26 14.27
N GLU A 417 8.75 -4.82 13.41
CA GLU A 417 9.57 -6.01 13.75
C GLU A 417 10.57 -5.73 14.88
N TYR A 418 10.97 -4.47 15.07
CA TYR A 418 11.79 -4.03 16.21
C TYR A 418 11.00 -3.89 17.52
N LEU A 419 9.67 -4.01 17.49
CA LEU A 419 8.83 -4.13 18.68
C LEU A 419 8.65 -5.60 19.03
N SER A 420 8.67 -5.93 20.32
CA SER A 420 8.39 -7.29 20.84
C SER A 420 7.02 -7.84 20.43
N SER A 421 6.10 -6.99 20.00
CA SER A 421 4.75 -7.27 19.51
C SER A 421 4.68 -7.59 18.01
N LYS A 422 5.70 -7.23 17.21
CA LYS A 422 5.66 -7.29 15.73
C LYS A 422 4.42 -6.63 15.11
N GLY A 423 3.93 -5.58 15.77
CA GLY A 423 2.75 -4.80 15.38
C GLY A 423 1.41 -5.35 15.88
N ASN A 424 1.34 -6.61 16.30
CA ASN A 424 0.12 -7.24 16.85
C ASN A 424 -0.04 -6.87 18.33
N ILE A 425 -1.11 -6.18 18.70
CA ILE A 425 -1.36 -5.76 20.08
C ILE A 425 -2.85 -5.78 20.43
N LYS A 426 -3.28 -6.70 21.31
CA LYS A 426 -4.59 -6.59 21.95
C LYS A 426 -4.72 -5.27 22.73
N PRO A 427 -5.51 -4.27 22.29
CA PRO A 427 -5.53 -2.97 22.94
C PRO A 427 -6.15 -3.06 24.35
N PRO A 428 -5.70 -2.25 25.32
CA PRO A 428 -6.23 -2.31 26.67
C PRO A 428 -7.69 -1.85 26.75
N SER A 429 -8.51 -2.57 27.52
CA SER A 429 -9.85 -2.11 27.90
C SER A 429 -9.78 -0.85 28.79
N PRO A 430 -10.84 -0.02 28.85
CA PRO A 430 -10.85 1.21 29.66
C PRO A 430 -10.35 1.03 31.10
N GLY A 431 -9.50 1.95 31.55
CA GLY A 431 -8.84 1.91 32.86
C GLY A 431 -7.53 1.10 32.89
N ASN A 432 -7.25 0.29 31.86
CA ASN A 432 -6.04 -0.55 31.79
C ASN A 432 -4.95 0.08 30.91
N SER A 433 -3.73 -0.42 31.07
CA SER A 433 -2.57 -0.09 30.23
C SER A 433 -1.98 -1.34 29.56
N LEU A 434 -1.28 -1.12 28.46
CA LEU A 434 -0.58 -2.15 27.68
C LEU A 434 0.81 -1.63 27.30
N THR A 435 1.85 -2.47 27.42
CA THR A 435 3.15 -2.18 26.80
C THR A 435 3.10 -2.53 25.31
N LEU A 436 3.24 -1.52 24.44
CA LEU A 436 3.26 -1.69 22.98
C LEU A 436 4.54 -2.39 22.50
N GLY A 437 5.64 -2.13 23.21
CA GLY A 437 6.95 -2.72 22.96
C GLY A 437 8.06 -1.99 23.72
N LYS A 438 9.28 -2.49 23.56
CA LYS A 438 10.52 -1.77 23.87
C LYS A 438 11.17 -1.36 22.55
N ILE A 439 11.72 -0.16 22.51
CA ILE A 439 12.69 0.30 21.51
C ILE A 439 14.06 0.30 22.20
N GLU A 440 15.11 -0.01 21.44
CA GLU A 440 16.49 -0.18 21.92
C GLU A 440 17.45 0.48 20.93
N SER A 441 18.43 1.24 21.43
CA SER A 441 19.45 1.88 20.59
C SER A 441 20.57 0.90 20.21
N PRO A 442 21.40 1.23 19.20
CA PRO A 442 22.77 0.74 19.13
C PRO A 442 23.54 1.01 20.43
N ASP A 443 24.65 0.31 20.65
CA ASP A 443 25.53 0.57 21.80
C ASP A 443 26.09 2.00 21.75
N PHE A 444 25.66 2.85 22.68
CA PHE A 444 26.11 4.24 22.75
C PHE A 444 27.49 4.39 23.42
N SER A 445 28.05 3.32 23.98
CA SER A 445 29.45 3.30 24.39
C SER A 445 30.41 3.03 23.22
N GLY A 446 29.88 2.69 22.03
CA GLY A 446 30.69 2.48 20.82
C GLY A 446 31.71 1.35 20.92
N GLY A 447 31.45 0.35 21.75
CA GLY A 447 32.39 -0.74 22.07
C GLY A 447 33.51 -0.37 23.04
N TYR A 448 33.50 0.81 23.66
CA TYR A 448 34.59 1.26 24.55
C TYR A 448 34.88 0.32 25.73
N PHE A 449 33.86 -0.41 26.21
CA PHE A 449 33.98 -1.39 27.28
C PHE A 449 34.05 -2.84 26.78
N ASN A 450 34.43 -3.06 25.51
CA ASN A 450 34.68 -4.39 24.94
C ASN A 450 36.19 -4.70 24.95
N TYR A 451 36.60 -5.66 25.77
CA TYR A 451 38.00 -6.11 25.90
C TYR A 451 38.21 -7.51 25.30
N GLY A 452 37.39 -7.89 24.32
CA GLY A 452 37.45 -9.17 23.61
C GLY A 452 36.83 -10.31 24.43
N VAL A 453 37.58 -10.83 25.40
CA VAL A 453 37.15 -11.97 26.26
C VAL A 453 36.20 -11.58 27.37
N VAL A 454 36.01 -10.28 27.61
CA VAL A 454 35.05 -9.74 28.58
C VAL A 454 34.64 -8.34 28.16
N GLY A 455 33.39 -7.95 28.41
CA GLY A 455 32.98 -6.59 28.17
C GLY A 455 31.54 -6.25 28.55
N ALA A 456 31.19 -5.00 28.27
CA ALA A 456 29.84 -4.49 28.39
C ALA A 456 29.47 -3.60 27.20
N THR A 457 28.19 -3.60 26.82
CA THR A 457 27.59 -2.63 25.90
C THR A 457 26.38 -1.96 26.55
N PHE A 458 26.14 -0.70 26.18
CA PHE A 458 25.19 0.19 26.85
C PHE A 458 24.18 0.72 25.83
N HIS A 459 22.90 0.36 26.01
CA HIS A 459 21.84 0.66 25.05
C HIS A 459 20.75 1.48 25.72
N ALA A 460 20.41 2.64 25.15
CA ALA A 460 19.27 3.42 25.59
C ALA A 460 17.98 2.67 25.22
N LEU A 461 17.06 2.54 26.18
CA LEU A 461 15.77 1.89 25.97
C LEU A 461 14.63 2.92 26.03
N ALA A 462 13.56 2.66 25.30
CA ALA A 462 12.28 3.34 25.48
C ALA A 462 11.14 2.32 25.47
N LYS A 463 10.47 2.15 26.61
CA LYS A 463 9.28 1.31 26.75
C LYS A 463 8.05 2.14 26.43
N LEU A 464 7.37 1.81 25.34
CA LEU A 464 6.13 2.45 24.94
C LEU A 464 4.94 1.74 25.61
N ASN A 465 4.07 2.51 26.25
CA ASN A 465 2.81 2.01 26.80
C ASN A 465 1.64 2.81 26.24
N MET A 466 0.47 2.18 26.11
CA MET A 466 -0.80 2.83 25.81
C MET A 466 -1.76 2.62 26.97
N ASN A 467 -2.46 3.66 27.39
CA ASN A 467 -3.42 3.63 28.49
C ASN A 467 -4.82 3.95 27.94
N CYS A 468 -5.78 3.04 28.05
CA CYS A 468 -7.16 3.33 27.62
C CYS A 468 -7.87 4.18 28.68
N LYS A 469 -8.27 5.39 28.29
CA LYS A 469 -8.99 6.33 29.17
C LYS A 469 -10.50 6.09 29.11
N SER A 470 -11.04 5.81 27.93
CA SER A 470 -12.45 5.45 27.74
C SER A 470 -12.70 4.82 26.38
N LEU A 471 -13.65 3.89 26.31
CA LEU A 471 -14.27 3.42 25.07
C LEU A 471 -15.75 3.81 25.14
N THR A 472 -16.25 4.46 24.09
CA THR A 472 -17.66 4.85 24.00
C THR A 472 -18.26 4.44 22.66
N ILE A 473 -19.59 4.37 22.59
CA ILE A 473 -20.34 4.22 21.35
C ILE A 473 -21.62 5.05 21.41
N THR A 474 -22.06 5.59 20.28
CA THR A 474 -23.32 6.32 20.17
C THR A 474 -24.45 5.33 19.95
N SER A 475 -25.49 5.41 20.78
CA SER A 475 -26.76 4.73 20.55
C SER A 475 -27.82 5.74 20.10
N ARG A 476 -28.65 5.37 19.13
CA ARG A 476 -29.82 6.16 18.71
C ARG A 476 -31.08 5.32 18.75
N PHE A 477 -32.15 5.95 19.21
CA PHE A 477 -33.52 5.45 19.10
C PHE A 477 -34.24 6.29 18.05
N PRO A 478 -34.55 5.74 16.85
CA PRO A 478 -35.35 6.42 15.84
C PRO A 478 -36.75 6.78 16.40
N PRO A 479 -37.30 7.95 16.04
CA PRO A 479 -38.31 8.61 16.86
C PRO A 479 -39.70 7.97 16.75
N PHE A 480 -40.16 7.38 17.85
CA PHE A 480 -41.57 7.09 18.11
C PHE A 480 -41.92 7.63 19.51
N VAL A 481 -42.77 8.66 19.56
CA VAL A 481 -43.08 9.58 20.69
C VAL A 481 -42.82 9.04 22.11
N GLY A 482 -41.95 9.69 22.88
CA GLY A 482 -41.64 9.35 24.28
C GLY A 482 -40.29 9.90 24.77
N GLU A 483 -40.07 9.94 26.09
CA GLU A 483 -38.89 10.57 26.72
C GLU A 483 -37.56 9.84 26.46
N ASN A 484 -37.60 8.54 26.19
CA ASN A 484 -36.40 7.73 25.92
C ASN A 484 -35.93 7.79 24.45
N ASN A 485 -36.46 8.71 23.63
CA ASN A 485 -35.99 8.90 22.25
C ASN A 485 -34.80 9.87 22.20
N GLY A 486 -33.83 9.59 21.33
CA GLY A 486 -32.72 10.51 21.10
C GLY A 486 -31.41 9.83 20.75
N ILE A 487 -30.32 10.51 21.11
CA ILE A 487 -28.94 10.09 20.88
C ILE A 487 -28.22 10.07 22.23
N HIS A 488 -27.68 8.90 22.60
CA HIS A 488 -27.09 8.62 23.90
C HIS A 488 -25.66 8.10 23.71
N THR A 489 -24.74 8.42 24.62
CA THR A 489 -23.35 7.93 24.57
C THR A 489 -23.13 6.90 25.66
N ASN A 490 -23.00 5.63 25.27
CA ASN A 490 -22.71 4.53 26.18
C ASN A 490 -21.18 4.41 26.39
N ASN A 491 -20.74 4.38 27.66
CA ASN A 491 -19.33 4.31 28.06
C ASN A 491 -19.03 3.19 29.09
N LYS A 492 -20.01 2.35 29.37
CA LYS A 492 -19.93 1.14 30.20
C LYS A 492 -20.57 0.01 29.41
N PHE A 493 -19.97 -1.18 29.47
CA PHE A 493 -20.45 -2.36 28.74
C PHE A 493 -20.58 -3.56 29.69
N PRO A 494 -21.59 -4.43 29.51
CA PRO A 494 -22.65 -4.33 28.51
C PRO A 494 -23.66 -3.21 28.81
N ALA A 495 -24.16 -2.55 27.77
CA ALA A 495 -25.22 -1.53 27.83
C ALA A 495 -26.51 -2.10 27.24
N GLY A 496 -27.60 -2.08 28.00
CA GLY A 496 -28.94 -2.48 27.54
C GLY A 496 -29.85 -1.27 27.36
N ALA A 497 -30.84 -1.37 26.47
CA ALA A 497 -31.81 -0.31 26.22
C ALA A 497 -33.22 -0.86 25.98
N SER A 498 -34.23 -0.06 26.34
CA SER A 498 -35.66 -0.36 26.16
C SER A 498 -36.33 0.68 25.25
N PRO A 499 -36.04 0.70 23.94
CA PRO A 499 -36.75 1.55 22.98
C PRO A 499 -38.26 1.28 22.97
N LEU A 500 -39.05 2.27 22.58
CA LEU A 500 -40.49 2.11 22.40
C LEU A 500 -40.78 1.15 21.24
N VAL A 501 -41.80 0.30 21.41
CA VAL A 501 -42.42 -0.42 20.29
C VAL A 501 -43.67 0.33 19.87
N PHE A 502 -43.78 0.66 18.58
CA PHE A 502 -44.89 1.44 18.02
C PHE A 502 -45.38 0.76 16.74
N GLN A 503 -46.69 0.47 16.67
CA GLN A 503 -47.31 -0.22 15.53
C GLN A 503 -46.51 -1.45 15.06
N ASP A 504 -46.24 -2.40 15.97
CA ASP A 504 -45.43 -3.61 15.73
C ASP A 504 -43.91 -3.37 15.47
N HIS A 505 -43.47 -2.12 15.30
CA HIS A 505 -42.09 -1.78 14.91
C HIS A 505 -41.27 -1.25 16.09
N SER A 506 -39.99 -1.60 16.13
CA SER A 506 -38.99 -0.91 16.96
C SER A 506 -37.59 -1.00 16.35
N SER A 507 -36.72 -0.05 16.73
CA SER A 507 -35.38 0.07 16.15
C SER A 507 -34.35 0.70 17.08
N TYR A 508 -33.08 0.37 16.84
CA TYR A 508 -31.94 0.77 17.66
C TYR A 508 -30.67 0.79 16.82
N ASP A 509 -30.00 1.94 16.74
CA ASP A 509 -28.67 2.05 16.14
C ASP A 509 -27.59 2.03 17.24
N ALA A 510 -26.49 1.29 17.03
CA ALA A 510 -25.26 1.39 17.81
C ALA A 510 -24.08 1.67 16.86
N TYR A 511 -23.53 2.88 16.89
CA TYR A 511 -22.64 3.41 15.86
C TYR A 511 -21.65 4.47 16.37
N ASN A 512 -20.68 4.84 15.52
CA ASN A 512 -19.55 5.74 15.81
C ASN A 512 -18.90 5.41 17.18
N PRO A 513 -18.30 4.22 17.34
CA PRO A 513 -17.41 3.97 18.48
C PRO A 513 -16.29 5.01 18.52
N VAL A 514 -15.88 5.41 19.73
CA VAL A 514 -14.72 6.27 19.97
C VAL A 514 -13.85 5.65 21.08
N TYR A 515 -12.60 5.39 20.75
CA TYR A 515 -11.60 4.87 21.68
C TYR A 515 -10.63 6.00 22.04
N LYS A 516 -10.53 6.34 23.33
CA LYS A 516 -9.71 7.42 23.85
C LYS A 516 -8.56 6.85 24.68
N ALA A 517 -7.34 7.27 24.37
CA ALA A 517 -6.14 6.76 25.03
C ALA A 517 -5.06 7.85 25.20
N SER A 518 -4.04 7.55 26.01
CA SER A 518 -2.76 8.25 26.02
C SER A 518 -1.62 7.26 25.75
N LEU A 519 -0.45 7.77 25.38
CA LEU A 519 0.80 7.01 25.29
C LEU A 519 1.74 7.44 26.42
N THR A 520 2.43 6.49 27.06
CA THR A 520 3.47 6.79 28.06
C THR A 520 4.80 6.19 27.59
N VAL A 521 5.77 7.06 27.34
CA VAL A 521 7.17 6.69 27.05
C VAL A 521 7.92 6.61 28.37
N VAL A 522 8.41 5.43 28.72
CA VAL A 522 9.29 5.23 29.89
C VAL A 522 10.71 4.96 29.37
N PRO A 523 11.67 5.89 29.56
CA PRO A 523 13.05 5.66 29.17
C PRO A 523 13.74 4.68 30.13
N GLY A 524 14.80 4.05 29.64
CA GLY A 524 15.61 3.10 30.38
C GLY A 524 17.00 2.91 29.78
N LEU A 525 17.74 1.98 30.35
CA LEU A 525 19.09 1.60 29.97
C LEU A 525 19.19 0.07 30.03
N ARG A 526 19.67 -0.58 28.97
CA ARG A 526 20.22 -1.92 29.06
C ARG A 526 21.74 -1.82 29.22
N VAL A 527 22.25 -2.55 30.20
CA VAL A 527 23.66 -2.99 30.19
C VAL A 527 23.65 -4.46 29.79
N HIS A 528 24.28 -4.79 28.68
CA HIS A 528 24.58 -6.16 28.29
C HIS A 528 26.02 -6.44 28.69
N THR A 529 26.27 -7.42 29.55
CA THR A 529 27.61 -7.85 29.98
C THR A 529 27.89 -9.24 29.46
N PHE A 530 29.08 -9.47 28.92
CA PHE A 530 29.49 -10.77 28.41
C PHE A 530 30.92 -11.13 28.86
N MET A 531 31.20 -12.43 28.91
CA MET A 531 32.51 -13.01 29.13
C MET A 531 32.61 -14.27 28.25
N ASP A 532 33.64 -14.33 27.40
CA ASP A 532 33.92 -15.45 26.50
C ASP A 532 35.24 -16.10 26.91
N VAL A 533 35.16 -17.37 27.33
CA VAL A 533 36.31 -18.18 27.75
C VAL A 533 36.44 -19.39 26.83
N SER A 534 37.04 -19.16 25.67
CA SER A 534 37.44 -20.12 24.63
C SER A 534 36.30 -20.85 23.89
N VAL A 535 35.41 -21.53 24.61
CA VAL A 535 34.24 -22.23 24.06
C VAL A 535 33.01 -22.06 24.97
N TYR A 536 33.11 -21.18 25.96
CA TYR A 536 32.08 -20.91 26.96
C TYR A 536 31.75 -19.42 26.99
N GLU A 537 30.62 -19.06 26.38
CA GLU A 537 30.04 -17.72 26.50
C GLU A 537 29.16 -17.64 27.75
N LEU A 538 29.37 -16.62 28.57
CA LEU A 538 28.46 -16.20 29.64
C LEU A 538 28.04 -14.76 29.39
N SER A 539 26.80 -14.55 28.91
CA SER A 539 26.24 -13.23 28.68
C SER A 539 24.96 -12.98 29.48
N LYS A 540 24.71 -11.71 29.84
CA LYS A 540 23.61 -11.29 30.72
C LYS A 540 23.14 -9.86 30.43
N ASN A 541 21.82 -9.67 30.43
CA ASN A 541 21.17 -8.37 30.24
C ASN A 541 20.65 -7.82 31.58
N PHE A 542 20.86 -6.52 31.80
CA PHE A 542 20.31 -5.75 32.91
C PHE A 542 19.50 -4.56 32.38
N ASP A 543 18.17 -4.68 32.38
CA ASP A 543 17.23 -3.61 32.01
C ASP A 543 16.90 -2.72 33.23
N VAL A 544 17.31 -1.45 33.20
CA VAL A 544 17.00 -0.42 34.21
C VAL A 544 15.98 0.57 33.63
N TRP A 545 14.87 0.82 34.34
CA TRP A 545 13.78 1.71 33.87
C TRP A 545 13.62 2.94 34.76
N ILE A 546 13.67 4.13 34.16
CA ILE A 546 13.68 5.40 34.88
C ILE A 546 12.26 5.99 34.92
N ASN A 547 11.36 5.29 35.62
CA ASN A 547 9.93 5.63 35.71
C ASN A 547 9.66 7.09 36.14
N LYS A 548 10.56 7.72 36.91
CA LYS A 548 10.42 9.11 37.39
C LYS A 548 10.47 10.18 36.28
N ILE A 549 10.96 9.85 35.09
CA ILE A 549 11.02 10.74 33.92
C ILE A 549 10.16 10.23 32.76
N SER A 550 9.11 9.45 33.05
CA SER A 550 8.17 8.99 32.03
C SER A 550 7.38 10.16 31.44
N ILE A 551 7.30 10.24 30.11
CA ILE A 551 6.54 11.26 29.39
C ILE A 551 5.19 10.65 28.98
N GLU A 552 4.09 11.21 29.48
CA GLU A 552 2.74 10.88 29.00
C GLU A 552 2.29 11.89 27.93
N SER A 553 1.71 11.40 26.83
CA SER A 553 1.08 12.24 25.81
C SER A 553 -0.22 12.85 26.32
N PRO A 554 -0.69 13.97 25.73
CA PRO A 554 -2.10 14.32 25.80
C PRO A 554 -3.00 13.15 25.39
N ASP A 555 -4.22 13.13 25.91
CA ASP A 555 -5.25 12.20 25.49
C ASP A 555 -5.61 12.42 24.00
N PHE A 556 -5.56 11.36 23.20
CA PHE A 556 -6.04 11.37 21.82
C PHE A 556 -7.31 10.51 21.67
N GLN A 557 -8.10 10.81 20.64
CA GLN A 557 -9.32 10.07 20.30
C GLN A 557 -9.19 9.43 18.93
N LEU A 558 -9.50 8.15 18.87
CA LEU A 558 -9.59 7.34 17.66
C LEU A 558 -11.07 7.02 17.42
N GLY A 559 -11.69 7.71 16.46
CA GLY A 559 -13.02 7.35 15.95
C GLY A 559 -12.95 6.15 14.98
N THR A 560 -14.05 5.82 14.31
CA THR A 560 -14.08 4.72 13.31
C THR A 560 -13.06 4.94 12.19
N HIS A 561 -12.41 3.85 11.77
CA HIS A 561 -11.42 3.82 10.70
C HIS A 561 -12.05 4.03 9.31
N ALA A 562 -11.40 4.87 8.50
CA ALA A 562 -11.91 5.30 7.20
C ALA A 562 -11.95 4.15 6.16
N GLY A 563 -13.17 3.70 5.87
CA GLY A 563 -13.46 2.57 4.97
C GLY A 563 -13.93 1.30 5.69
N THR A 564 -14.23 1.37 6.99
CA THR A 564 -14.78 0.25 7.77
C THR A 564 -16.22 0.53 8.23
N ILE A 565 -16.93 -0.52 8.66
CA ILE A 565 -18.27 -0.41 9.25
C ILE A 565 -18.23 0.51 10.49
N ARG A 566 -19.19 1.42 10.59
CA ARG A 566 -19.28 2.42 11.67
C ARG A 566 -20.22 2.02 12.80
N GLY A 567 -21.06 1.02 12.58
CA GLY A 567 -22.05 0.56 13.53
C GLY A 567 -23.06 -0.38 12.90
N TYR A 568 -24.12 -0.68 13.64
CA TYR A 568 -25.21 -1.54 13.20
C TYR A 568 -26.56 -0.93 13.61
N SER A 569 -27.52 -0.98 12.69
CA SER A 569 -28.94 -0.72 12.96
C SER A 569 -29.63 -2.06 13.16
N ILE A 570 -30.32 -2.20 14.29
CA ILE A 570 -31.12 -3.36 14.68
C ILE A 570 -32.59 -2.95 14.55
N GLN A 571 -33.35 -3.67 13.73
CA GLN A 571 -34.75 -3.39 13.42
C GLN A 571 -35.58 -4.65 13.69
N ALA A 572 -36.71 -4.48 14.37
CA ALA A 572 -37.64 -5.56 14.68
C ALA A 572 -39.06 -5.16 14.27
N THR A 573 -39.73 -6.08 13.56
CA THR A 573 -41.13 -6.00 13.15
C THR A 573 -41.73 -7.36 13.49
N GLY A 574 -42.62 -7.40 14.47
CA GLY A 574 -43.24 -8.64 14.95
C GLY A 574 -42.22 -9.71 15.29
N ASP A 575 -42.31 -10.81 14.56
CA ASP A 575 -41.46 -11.98 14.69
C ASP A 575 -40.09 -11.85 13.99
N GLN A 576 -39.93 -10.90 13.07
CA GLN A 576 -38.73 -10.67 12.27
C GLN A 576 -37.69 -9.80 13.00
N LEU A 577 -36.41 -10.12 12.81
CA LEU A 577 -35.27 -9.32 13.28
C LEU A 577 -34.31 -9.11 12.12
N LYS A 578 -33.83 -7.87 11.96
CA LYS A 578 -32.92 -7.49 10.89
C LYS A 578 -31.79 -6.64 11.47
N ILE A 579 -30.54 -7.07 11.25
CA ILE A 579 -29.34 -6.35 11.66
C ILE A 579 -28.58 -5.93 10.40
N THR A 580 -28.31 -4.64 10.26
CA THR A 580 -27.68 -4.05 9.06
C THR A 580 -26.53 -3.12 9.41
N PRO A 581 -25.37 -3.19 8.72
CA PRO A 581 -24.27 -2.25 8.90
C PRO A 581 -24.65 -0.79 8.62
N VAL A 582 -24.08 0.12 9.40
CA VAL A 582 -24.07 1.57 9.19
C VAL A 582 -22.69 1.98 8.66
N ASN A 583 -22.65 2.69 7.54
CA ASN A 583 -21.43 3.11 6.83
C ASN A 583 -21.21 4.64 6.88
#